data_AF-A0A3A1YY54-F1
#
_entry.id   AF-A0A3A1YY54-F1
#
_cell.length_a   1.000
_cell.length_b   1.000
_cell.length_c   1.000
_cell.angle_alpha   90.00
_cell.angle_beta   90.00
_cell.angle_gamma   90.00
#
_symmetry.space_group_name_H-M   'P 1'
#
loop_
_entity.id
_entity.type
_entity.pdbx_description
1 polymer ?
#
loop_
_entity_poly.entity_id
_entity_poly.type
_entity_poly.pdbx_seq_one_letter_code
_entity_poly.pdbx_strand_id
1 'polypeptide(L)'
;MNVTLKEITVFVCLILASAVLPFVAQDYAIGVGLAILMWLALTQSWAVLSSMTGYISLGQVVFYGIGSYVVVVTWQWMPLWLALIMAGAISALFALVVGLPVMRVRGPYFVILTFGLAELVKYSLMAIEAKMGISSRLLFGTPPIETIYWIVLVLAVASTLLLETVHRSPFGHGLRSLRENEEAAETLGVPVARYKLIAFILSAIIPGMVGGVMALRSSYFEATQAFDPMISITVIVMAILGGGDNARGPLFGVIFLVILSELLWTNAPQFYMIILGILLIVFVVKLPNGLLGWYRNYKHRAQGEGS
;
A
#
# COMPACT_ATOMS: atom_id res chain seq x y z
N MET A 1 13.35 -24.13 -7.34
CA MET A 1 13.17 -24.46 -5.92
C MET A 1 14.15 -23.74 -4.97
N ASN A 2 15.40 -23.45 -5.37
CA ASN A 2 16.38 -22.76 -4.49
C ASN A 2 16.21 -21.23 -4.34
N VAL A 3 15.36 -20.59 -5.16
CA VAL A 3 15.14 -19.12 -5.11
C VAL A 3 14.25 -18.76 -3.91
N THR A 4 13.04 -19.32 -3.83
CA THR A 4 12.61 -20.14 -2.70
C THR A 4 12.95 -19.70 -1.27
N LEU A 5 13.86 -20.47 -0.70
CA LEU A 5 14.36 -20.33 0.66
C LEU A 5 15.05 -18.98 0.88
N LYS A 6 15.85 -18.51 -0.09
CA LYS A 6 16.50 -17.19 -0.01
C LYS A 6 15.50 -16.03 0.05
N GLU A 7 14.32 -16.16 -0.55
CA GLU A 7 13.27 -15.12 -0.48
C GLU A 7 12.68 -15.00 0.92
N ILE A 8 12.33 -16.15 1.49
CA ILE A 8 11.77 -16.23 2.83
C ILE A 8 12.81 -15.76 3.85
N THR A 9 14.08 -16.14 3.71
CA THR A 9 15.16 -15.69 4.61
C THR A 9 15.34 -14.18 4.61
N VAL A 10 15.30 -13.51 3.45
CA VAL A 10 15.44 -12.03 3.40
C VAL A 10 14.28 -11.33 4.11
N PHE A 11 13.05 -11.79 3.89
CA PHE A 11 11.88 -11.25 4.58
C PHE A 11 11.92 -11.51 6.09
N VAL A 12 12.29 -12.72 6.50
CA VAL A 12 12.44 -13.08 7.92
C VAL A 12 13.52 -12.22 8.58
N CYS A 13 14.68 -12.04 7.94
CA CYS A 13 15.74 -11.17 8.46
C CYS A 13 15.28 -9.71 8.57
N LEU A 14 14.52 -9.19 7.60
CA LEU A 14 13.97 -7.84 7.66
C LEU A 14 12.92 -7.68 8.76
N ILE A 15 12.02 -8.65 8.91
CA ILE A 15 11.02 -8.65 9.98
C ILE A 15 11.72 -8.70 11.35
N LEU A 16 12.75 -9.54 11.50
CA LEU A 16 13.55 -9.60 12.72
C LEU A 16 14.30 -8.29 12.98
N ALA A 17 14.92 -7.69 11.97
CA ALA A 17 15.59 -6.40 12.10
C ALA A 17 14.60 -5.29 12.51
N SER A 18 13.40 -5.25 11.91
CA SER A 18 12.35 -4.32 12.29
C SER A 18 11.80 -4.60 13.70
N ALA A 19 11.69 -5.86 14.12
CA ALA A 19 11.25 -6.21 15.47
C ALA A 19 12.26 -5.81 16.56
N VAL A 20 13.55 -5.71 16.21
CA VAL A 20 14.61 -5.29 17.15
C VAL A 20 14.69 -3.76 17.29
N LEU A 21 14.24 -3.00 16.27
CA LEU A 21 14.35 -1.54 16.26
C LEU A 21 13.75 -0.84 17.50
N PRO A 22 12.54 -1.17 17.99
CA PRO A 22 11.95 -0.50 19.16
C PRO A 22 12.77 -0.66 20.45
N PHE A 23 13.60 -1.71 20.54
CA PHE A 23 14.38 -2.00 21.75
C PHE A 23 15.75 -1.33 21.78
N VAL A 24 16.24 -0.87 20.62
CA VAL A 24 17.64 -0.42 20.46
C VAL A 24 17.72 1.01 19.93
N ALA A 25 16.69 1.48 19.23
CA ALA A 25 16.75 2.71 18.45
C ALA A 25 16.09 3.91 19.17
N GLN A 26 16.58 5.11 18.85
CA GLN A 26 16.02 6.39 19.32
C GLN A 26 14.63 6.66 18.67
N ASP A 27 13.82 7.52 19.29
CA ASP A 27 12.45 7.87 18.86
C ASP A 27 12.33 8.20 17.36
N TYR A 28 13.34 8.88 16.81
CA TYR A 28 13.41 9.22 15.40
C TYR A 28 13.47 7.97 14.49
N ALA A 29 14.28 6.98 14.85
CA ALA A 29 14.41 5.74 14.08
C ALA A 29 13.13 4.89 14.15
N ILE A 30 12.40 4.94 15.27
CA ILE A 30 11.07 4.31 15.39
C ILE A 30 10.09 4.99 14.42
N GLY A 31 10.12 6.33 14.32
CA GLY A 31 9.32 7.09 13.37
C GLY A 31 9.59 6.72 11.90
N VAL A 32 10.87 6.59 11.51
CA VAL A 32 11.27 6.17 10.17
C VAL A 32 10.85 4.71 9.90
N GLY A 33 11.11 3.81 10.84
CA GLY A 33 10.70 2.41 10.73
C GLY A 33 9.18 2.25 10.59
N LEU A 34 8.41 3.04 11.34
CA LEU A 34 6.95 3.06 11.28
C LEU A 34 6.46 3.55 9.91
N ALA A 35 7.12 4.55 9.31
CA ALA A 35 6.83 4.99 7.95
C ALA A 35 7.13 3.88 6.92
N ILE A 36 8.28 3.20 7.02
CA ILE A 36 8.61 2.07 6.15
C ILE A 36 7.53 0.98 6.24
N LEU A 37 7.13 0.59 7.46
CA LEU A 37 6.14 -0.47 7.66
C LEU A 37 4.76 -0.07 7.12
N MET A 38 4.35 1.18 7.31
CA MET A 38 3.10 1.73 6.75
C MET A 38 3.06 1.62 5.24
N TRP A 39 4.07 2.21 4.59
CA TRP A 39 4.16 2.25 3.14
C TRP A 39 4.30 0.83 2.59
N LEU A 40 5.04 -0.04 3.26
CA LEU A 40 5.12 -1.45 2.92
C LEU A 40 3.73 -2.09 2.94
N ALA A 41 2.97 -1.94 4.03
CA ALA A 41 1.65 -2.53 4.14
C ALA A 41 0.69 -2.06 3.04
N LEU A 42 0.70 -0.77 2.73
CA LEU A 42 -0.13 -0.18 1.68
C LEU A 42 0.28 -0.64 0.28
N THR A 43 1.57 -0.61 -0.03
CA THR A 43 2.08 -0.98 -1.36
C THR A 43 1.96 -2.47 -1.64
N GLN A 44 2.17 -3.34 -0.64
CA GLN A 44 1.93 -4.78 -0.78
C GLN A 44 0.44 -5.06 -1.02
N SER A 45 -0.45 -4.39 -0.28
CA SER A 45 -1.91 -4.56 -0.45
C SER A 45 -2.37 -4.09 -1.83
N TRP A 46 -1.83 -2.98 -2.33
CA TRP A 46 -2.10 -2.50 -3.69
C TRP A 46 -1.61 -3.48 -4.76
N ALA A 47 -0.43 -4.08 -4.55
CA ALA A 47 0.15 -5.03 -5.51
C ALA A 47 -0.76 -6.25 -5.75
N VAL A 48 -1.51 -6.71 -4.75
CA VAL A 48 -2.46 -7.84 -4.86
C VAL A 48 -3.40 -7.70 -6.05
N LEU A 49 -3.91 -6.49 -6.27
CA LEU A 49 -4.72 -6.18 -7.42
C LEU A 49 -3.84 -5.73 -8.59
N SER A 50 -3.10 -4.66 -8.38
CA SER A 50 -2.57 -3.87 -9.49
C SER A 50 -1.33 -4.47 -10.13
N SER A 51 -0.42 -5.08 -9.35
CA SER A 51 0.76 -5.72 -9.95
C SER A 51 0.36 -6.97 -10.72
N MET A 52 -0.63 -7.71 -10.22
CA MET A 52 -1.04 -9.00 -10.80
C MET A 52 -1.95 -8.85 -12.01
N THR A 53 -2.91 -7.92 -11.98
CA THR A 53 -3.88 -7.70 -13.07
C THR A 53 -3.44 -6.67 -14.10
N GLY A 54 -2.42 -5.85 -13.82
CA GLY A 54 -2.00 -4.74 -14.67
C GLY A 54 -2.86 -3.47 -14.55
N TYR A 55 -3.96 -3.52 -13.78
CA TYR A 55 -4.82 -2.37 -13.55
C TYR A 55 -4.23 -1.44 -12.49
N ILE A 56 -3.96 -0.19 -12.83
CA ILE A 56 -3.47 0.80 -11.86
C ILE A 56 -4.67 1.39 -11.10
N SER A 57 -4.80 1.11 -9.80
CA SER A 57 -5.86 1.71 -8.96
C SER A 57 -5.34 2.92 -8.20
N LEU A 58 -6.01 4.07 -8.33
CA LEU A 58 -5.77 5.26 -7.48
C LEU A 58 -6.71 5.30 -6.26
N GLY A 59 -7.51 4.26 -6.04
CA GLY A 59 -8.54 4.21 -5.00
C GLY A 59 -8.07 3.82 -3.60
N GLN A 60 -6.80 3.45 -3.40
CA GLN A 60 -6.29 2.96 -2.11
C GLN A 60 -6.49 3.93 -0.94
N VAL A 61 -6.35 5.23 -1.21
CA VAL A 61 -6.64 6.31 -0.26
C VAL A 61 -8.04 6.22 0.32
N VAL A 62 -9.04 5.73 -0.42
CA VAL A 62 -10.41 5.59 0.09
C VAL A 62 -10.46 4.58 1.22
N PHE A 63 -9.79 3.44 1.06
CA PHE A 63 -9.76 2.40 2.07
C PHE A 63 -8.99 2.87 3.31
N TYR A 64 -7.85 3.52 3.10
CA TYR A 64 -7.07 4.15 4.17
C TYR A 64 -7.91 5.19 4.94
N GLY A 65 -8.58 6.09 4.23
CA GLY A 65 -9.40 7.15 4.82
C GLY A 65 -10.63 6.62 5.55
N ILE A 66 -11.37 5.65 4.96
CA ILE A 66 -12.52 5.01 5.61
C ILE A 66 -12.09 4.35 6.91
N GLY A 67 -11.00 3.59 6.89
CA GLY A 67 -10.50 2.93 8.08
C GLY A 67 -10.03 3.91 9.16
N SER A 68 -9.37 5.00 8.76
CA SER A 68 -9.01 6.12 9.64
C SER A 68 -10.25 6.70 10.32
N TYR A 69 -11.30 6.98 9.55
CA TYR A 69 -12.55 7.53 10.05
C TYR A 69 -13.26 6.59 11.03
N VAL A 70 -13.35 5.29 10.69
CA VAL A 70 -13.96 4.27 11.55
C VAL A 70 -13.28 4.21 12.91
N VAL A 71 -11.94 4.14 12.94
CA VAL A 71 -11.21 4.08 14.21
C VAL A 71 -11.36 5.36 15.00
N VAL A 72 -11.25 6.53 14.39
CA VAL A 72 -11.38 7.82 15.09
C VAL A 72 -12.75 7.99 15.75
N VAL A 73 -13.82 7.56 15.09
CA VAL A 73 -15.18 7.63 15.64
C VAL A 73 -15.39 6.62 16.77
N THR A 74 -14.72 5.47 16.71
CA THR A 74 -14.98 4.34 17.63
C THR A 74 -13.96 4.23 18.76
N TRP A 75 -12.81 4.91 18.68
CA TRP A 75 -11.66 4.76 19.58
C TRP A 75 -11.99 4.88 21.07
N GLN A 76 -12.88 5.81 21.42
CA GLN A 76 -13.26 6.05 22.82
C GLN A 76 -14.31 5.04 23.36
N TRP A 77 -14.93 4.27 22.48
CA TRP A 77 -16.12 3.45 22.80
C TRP A 77 -15.83 1.96 22.81
N MET A 78 -14.72 1.52 22.22
CA MET A 78 -14.40 0.10 22.05
C MET A 78 -12.89 -0.14 22.00
N PRO A 79 -12.44 -1.37 22.31
CA PRO A 79 -11.02 -1.70 22.28
C PRO A 79 -10.42 -1.58 20.87
N LEU A 80 -9.15 -1.17 20.81
CA LEU A 80 -8.40 -0.95 19.56
C LEU A 80 -8.59 -2.07 18.55
N TRP A 81 -8.37 -3.31 18.98
CA TRP A 81 -8.39 -4.48 18.11
C TRP A 81 -9.73 -4.64 17.40
N LEU A 82 -10.84 -4.35 18.09
CA LEU A 82 -12.17 -4.44 17.50
C LEU A 82 -12.39 -3.29 16.49
N ALA A 83 -11.97 -2.07 16.84
CA ALA A 83 -12.02 -0.92 15.94
C ALA A 83 -11.22 -1.18 14.64
N LEU A 84 -10.06 -1.84 14.75
CA LEU A 84 -9.24 -2.22 13.59
C LEU A 84 -9.91 -3.28 12.72
N ILE A 85 -10.45 -4.34 13.32
CA ILE A 85 -11.16 -5.38 12.56
C ILE A 85 -12.36 -4.76 11.83
N MET A 86 -13.11 -3.86 12.49
CA MET A 86 -14.19 -3.12 11.85
C MET A 86 -13.70 -2.21 10.72
N ALA A 87 -12.58 -1.50 10.89
CA ALA A 87 -11.99 -0.68 9.84
C ALA A 87 -11.66 -1.51 8.58
N GLY A 88 -11.06 -2.68 8.76
CA GLY A 88 -10.80 -3.62 7.66
C GLY A 88 -12.09 -4.16 7.03
N ALA A 89 -13.07 -4.55 7.85
CA ALA A 89 -14.34 -5.09 7.38
C ALA A 89 -15.19 -4.07 6.61
N ILE A 90 -15.25 -2.82 7.09
CA ILE A 90 -15.98 -1.73 6.43
C ILE A 90 -15.29 -1.37 5.12
N SER A 91 -13.95 -1.30 5.08
CA SER A 91 -13.22 -1.08 3.82
C SER A 91 -13.43 -2.22 2.82
N ALA A 92 -13.48 -3.48 3.28
CA ALA A 92 -13.79 -4.63 2.44
C ALA A 92 -15.21 -4.59 1.89
N LEU A 93 -16.18 -4.23 2.73
CA LEU A 93 -17.58 -4.07 2.34
C LEU A 93 -17.74 -2.94 1.31
N PHE A 94 -17.07 -1.82 1.54
CA PHE A 94 -17.04 -0.70 0.59
C PHE A 94 -16.41 -1.14 -0.75
N ALA A 95 -15.30 -1.87 -0.70
CA ALA A 95 -14.66 -2.44 -1.89
C ALA A 95 -15.59 -3.42 -2.63
N LEU A 96 -16.39 -4.22 -1.93
CA LEU A 96 -17.37 -5.11 -2.55
C LEU A 96 -18.46 -4.31 -3.27
N VAL A 97 -19.07 -3.33 -2.59
CA VAL A 97 -20.17 -2.52 -3.14
C VAL A 97 -19.70 -1.72 -4.35
N VAL A 98 -18.56 -1.04 -4.24
CA VAL A 98 -18.05 -0.17 -5.30
C VAL A 98 -17.26 -0.94 -6.36
N GLY A 99 -16.68 -2.08 -6.00
CA GLY A 99 -16.00 -2.96 -6.95
C GLY A 99 -16.95 -3.46 -8.04
N LEU A 100 -18.20 -3.78 -7.71
CA LEU A 100 -19.18 -4.28 -8.70
C LEU A 100 -19.35 -3.37 -9.94
N PRO A 101 -19.58 -2.05 -9.81
CA PRO A 101 -19.60 -1.15 -10.96
C PRO A 101 -18.20 -0.87 -11.51
N VAL A 102 -17.19 -0.71 -10.66
CA VAL A 102 -15.83 -0.32 -11.08
C VAL A 102 -15.16 -1.40 -11.95
N MET A 103 -15.42 -2.68 -11.70
CA MET A 103 -14.84 -3.79 -12.47
C MET A 103 -15.38 -3.91 -13.90
N ARG A 104 -16.40 -3.14 -14.27
CA ARG A 104 -16.91 -3.07 -15.65
C ARG A 104 -16.04 -2.21 -16.57
N VAL A 105 -15.15 -1.40 -16.00
CA VAL A 105 -14.31 -0.47 -16.76
C VAL A 105 -12.94 -1.10 -17.06
N ARG A 106 -12.45 -0.89 -18.28
CA ARG A 106 -11.19 -1.47 -18.78
C ARG A 106 -10.13 -0.41 -19.04
N GLY A 107 -8.87 -0.81 -18.93
CA GLY A 107 -7.71 -0.01 -19.35
C GLY A 107 -7.53 1.31 -18.56
N PRO A 108 -7.05 2.39 -19.21
CA PRO A 108 -6.74 3.65 -18.55
C PRO A 108 -7.94 4.30 -17.83
N TYR A 109 -9.17 4.03 -18.29
CA TYR A 109 -10.39 4.54 -17.68
C TYR A 109 -10.57 4.07 -16.23
N PHE A 110 -10.02 2.90 -15.86
CA PHE A 110 -10.06 2.41 -14.48
C PHE A 110 -9.28 3.33 -13.52
N VAL A 111 -8.15 3.89 -13.98
CA VAL A 111 -7.35 4.84 -13.21
C VAL A 111 -8.17 6.10 -12.92
N ILE A 112 -8.79 6.66 -13.96
CA ILE A 112 -9.62 7.86 -13.89
C ILE A 112 -10.83 7.63 -12.98
N LEU A 113 -11.50 6.49 -13.13
CA LEU A 113 -12.67 6.14 -12.31
C LEU A 113 -12.31 5.98 -10.84
N THR A 114 -11.21 5.28 -10.53
CA THR A 114 -10.79 5.07 -9.12
C THR A 114 -10.31 6.36 -8.46
N PHE A 115 -9.68 7.26 -9.21
CA PHE A 115 -9.36 8.61 -8.74
C PHE A 115 -10.62 9.45 -8.49
N GLY A 116 -11.55 9.48 -9.45
CA GLY A 116 -12.81 10.20 -9.31
C GLY A 116 -13.65 9.69 -8.14
N LEU A 117 -13.67 8.37 -7.92
CA LEU A 117 -14.28 7.77 -6.73
C LEU A 117 -13.61 8.26 -5.44
N ALA A 118 -12.28 8.35 -5.41
CA ALA A 118 -11.55 8.81 -4.24
C ALA A 118 -11.90 10.26 -3.87
N GLU A 119 -11.92 11.16 -4.85
CA GLU A 119 -12.33 12.55 -4.65
C GLU A 119 -13.81 12.65 -4.26
N LEU A 120 -14.69 11.84 -4.87
CA LEU A 120 -16.11 11.81 -4.52
C LEU A 120 -16.30 11.44 -3.05
N VAL A 121 -15.65 10.38 -2.56
CA VAL A 121 -15.77 9.94 -1.16
C VAL A 121 -15.23 11.01 -0.21
N LYS A 122 -14.06 11.59 -0.53
CA LYS A 122 -13.45 12.67 0.24
C LYS A 122 -14.40 13.86 0.40
N TYR A 123 -14.87 14.44 -0.72
CA TYR A 123 -15.74 15.62 -0.66
C TYR A 123 -17.11 15.32 -0.09
N SER A 124 -17.63 14.10 -0.27
CA SER A 124 -18.89 13.68 0.37
C SER A 124 -18.76 13.68 1.89
N LEU A 125 -17.68 13.11 2.42
CA LEU A 125 -17.41 13.11 3.87
C LEU A 125 -17.18 14.53 4.40
N MET A 126 -16.39 15.34 3.70
CA MET A 126 -16.16 16.74 4.07
C MET A 126 -17.47 17.54 4.12
N ALA A 127 -18.37 17.35 3.15
CA ALA A 127 -19.66 18.02 3.13
C ALA A 127 -20.56 17.59 4.29
N ILE A 128 -20.51 16.30 4.68
CA ILE A 128 -21.24 15.78 5.85
C ILE A 128 -20.67 16.38 7.15
N GLU A 129 -19.35 16.38 7.34
CA GLU A 129 -18.72 16.95 8.54
C GLU A 129 -18.92 18.46 8.65
N ALA A 130 -18.84 19.19 7.53
CA ALA A 130 -19.12 20.63 7.48
C ALA A 130 -20.56 20.95 7.91
N LYS A 131 -21.55 20.14 7.51
CA LYS A 131 -22.94 20.29 7.97
C LYS A 131 -23.11 20.02 9.46
N MET A 132 -22.25 19.19 10.06
CA MET A 132 -22.22 18.93 11.50
C MET A 132 -21.40 19.96 12.28
N GLY A 133 -20.75 20.93 11.61
CA GLY A 133 -19.84 21.89 12.23
C GLY A 133 -18.52 21.26 12.72
N ILE A 134 -18.17 20.07 12.22
CA ILE A 134 -16.94 19.36 12.59
C ILE A 134 -15.88 19.68 11.52
N SER A 135 -14.80 20.34 11.92
CA SER A 135 -13.65 20.60 11.03
C SER A 135 -12.42 19.77 11.38
N SER A 136 -12.27 19.43 12.66
CA SER A 136 -11.23 18.54 13.16
C SER A 136 -11.71 17.83 14.42
N ARG A 137 -11.12 16.66 14.70
CA ARG A 137 -11.38 15.89 15.92
C ARG A 137 -10.11 15.77 16.71
N LEU A 138 -10.11 16.27 17.95
CA LEU A 138 -9.00 16.06 18.87
C LEU A 138 -9.04 14.61 19.37
N LEU A 139 -7.87 13.96 19.38
CA LEU A 139 -7.70 12.60 19.84
C LEU A 139 -6.97 12.62 21.17
N PHE A 140 -7.64 12.12 22.22
CA PHE A 140 -7.08 12.04 23.57
C PHE A 140 -6.82 10.58 23.96
N GLY A 141 -5.75 10.35 24.73
CA GLY A 141 -5.40 9.01 25.20
C GLY A 141 -5.03 8.04 24.08
N THR A 142 -4.34 8.54 23.05
CA THR A 142 -3.85 7.67 21.96
C THR A 142 -2.74 6.75 22.45
N PRO A 143 -2.59 5.55 21.86
CA PRO A 143 -1.53 4.62 22.25
C PRO A 143 -0.15 5.22 21.99
N PRO A 144 0.88 4.81 22.77
CA PRO A 144 2.24 5.24 22.51
C PRO A 144 2.71 4.74 21.14
N ILE A 145 3.67 5.45 20.55
CA ILE A 145 4.19 5.16 19.21
C ILE A 145 4.69 3.72 19.05
N GLU A 146 5.25 3.13 20.12
CA GLU A 146 5.69 1.73 20.15
C GLU A 146 4.53 0.75 19.92
N THR A 147 3.36 1.00 20.53
CA THR A 147 2.18 0.15 20.33
C THR A 147 1.69 0.24 18.88
N ILE A 148 1.66 1.46 18.34
CA ILE A 148 1.31 1.71 16.93
C ILE A 148 2.31 0.99 16.01
N TYR A 149 3.61 1.05 16.33
CA TYR A 149 4.68 0.37 15.58
C TYR A 149 4.43 -1.13 15.49
N TRP A 150 4.18 -1.80 16.62
CA TRP A 150 3.94 -3.24 16.66
C TRP A 150 2.71 -3.65 15.85
N ILE A 151 1.63 -2.88 15.93
CA ILE A 151 0.41 -3.17 15.16
C ILE A 151 0.68 -3.01 13.67
N VAL A 152 1.34 -1.92 13.25
CA VAL A 152 1.67 -1.69 11.84
C VAL A 152 2.67 -2.73 11.33
N LEU A 153 3.60 -3.20 12.15
CA LEU A 153 4.48 -4.34 11.83
C LEU A 153 3.66 -5.59 11.52
N VAL A 154 2.70 -5.95 12.38
CA VAL A 154 1.82 -7.10 12.15
C VAL A 154 1.03 -6.94 10.85
N LEU A 155 0.51 -5.74 10.57
CA LEU A 155 -0.21 -5.45 9.32
C LEU A 155 0.69 -5.51 8.09
N ALA A 156 1.94 -5.04 8.18
CA ALA A 156 2.93 -5.14 7.11
C ALA A 156 3.29 -6.60 6.82
N VAL A 157 3.48 -7.42 7.86
CA VAL A 157 3.69 -8.86 7.72
C VAL A 157 2.46 -9.52 7.11
N ALA A 158 1.25 -9.21 7.59
CA ALA A 158 0.01 -9.73 7.05
C ALA A 158 -0.17 -9.39 5.56
N SER A 159 0.14 -8.16 5.14
CA SER A 159 0.06 -7.74 3.74
C SER A 159 1.05 -8.48 2.85
N THR A 160 2.25 -8.74 3.37
CA THR A 160 3.30 -9.49 2.69
C THR A 160 2.87 -10.95 2.50
N LEU A 161 2.37 -11.57 3.56
CA LEU A 161 1.87 -12.95 3.52
C LEU A 161 0.66 -13.08 2.58
N LEU A 162 -0.24 -12.11 2.62
CA LEU A 162 -1.41 -12.08 1.74
C LEU A 162 -0.97 -11.99 0.28
N LEU A 163 -0.04 -11.08 -0.06
CA LEU A 163 0.45 -10.98 -1.43
C LEU A 163 1.16 -12.26 -1.88
N GLU A 164 2.06 -12.84 -1.07
CA GLU A 164 2.76 -14.08 -1.44
C GLU A 164 1.80 -15.27 -1.58
N THR A 165 0.79 -15.37 -0.72
CA THR A 165 -0.23 -16.43 -0.79
C THR A 165 -1.05 -16.29 -2.06
N VAL A 166 -1.55 -15.08 -2.35
CA VAL A 166 -2.30 -14.78 -3.58
C VAL A 166 -1.40 -15.04 -4.79
N HIS A 167 -0.16 -14.56 -4.78
CA HIS A 167 0.80 -14.73 -5.86
C HIS A 167 1.01 -16.20 -6.23
N ARG A 168 1.15 -17.09 -5.24
CA ARG A 168 1.40 -18.53 -5.45
C ARG A 168 0.13 -19.35 -5.71
N SER A 169 -1.04 -18.82 -5.38
CA SER A 169 -2.32 -19.51 -5.56
C SER A 169 -2.76 -19.63 -7.04
N PRO A 170 -3.63 -20.60 -7.40
CA PRO A 170 -4.26 -20.65 -8.73
C PRO A 170 -5.03 -19.37 -9.07
N PHE A 171 -5.59 -18.72 -8.06
CA PHE A 171 -6.24 -17.41 -8.20
C PHE A 171 -5.26 -16.35 -8.73
N GLY A 172 -4.04 -16.30 -8.18
CA GLY A 172 -2.99 -15.41 -8.66
C GLY A 172 -2.50 -15.68 -10.07
N HIS A 173 -2.47 -16.95 -10.49
CA HIS A 173 -2.13 -17.30 -11.88
C HIS A 173 -3.21 -16.79 -12.84
N GLY A 174 -4.49 -16.92 -12.46
CA GLY A 174 -5.58 -16.32 -13.23
C GLY A 174 -5.49 -14.80 -13.29
N LEU A 175 -5.17 -14.10 -12.19
CA LEU A 175 -4.97 -12.64 -12.23
C LEU A 175 -3.86 -12.23 -13.21
N ARG A 176 -2.78 -13.03 -13.33
CA ARG A 176 -1.70 -12.75 -14.28
C ARG A 176 -2.10 -13.00 -15.72
N SER A 177 -2.94 -14.00 -16.02
CA SER A 177 -3.46 -14.18 -17.38
C SER A 177 -4.35 -13.00 -17.81
N LEU A 178 -5.08 -12.38 -16.87
CA LEU A 178 -5.84 -11.14 -17.13
C LEU A 178 -4.92 -9.98 -17.56
N ARG A 179 -3.72 -9.89 -16.98
CA ARG A 179 -2.74 -8.84 -17.28
C ARG A 179 -2.19 -8.95 -18.70
N GLU A 180 -2.09 -10.16 -19.23
CA GLU A 180 -1.59 -10.40 -20.59
C GLU A 180 -2.67 -10.13 -21.64
N ASN A 181 -3.83 -10.78 -21.51
CA ASN A 181 -4.97 -10.54 -22.38
C ASN A 181 -6.27 -10.97 -21.69
N GLU A 182 -7.08 -10.00 -21.31
CA GLU A 182 -8.34 -10.22 -20.62
C GLU A 182 -9.36 -11.01 -21.46
N GLU A 183 -9.46 -10.73 -22.77
CA GLU A 183 -10.40 -11.41 -23.67
C GLU A 183 -9.98 -12.86 -23.90
N ALA A 184 -8.69 -13.12 -24.05
CA ALA A 184 -8.16 -14.48 -24.16
C ALA A 184 -8.34 -15.28 -22.85
N ALA A 185 -8.14 -14.65 -21.69
CA ALA A 185 -8.38 -15.30 -20.40
C ALA A 185 -9.87 -15.68 -20.22
N GLU A 186 -10.77 -14.84 -20.70
CA GLU A 186 -12.22 -15.09 -20.64
C GLU A 186 -12.63 -16.26 -21.53
N THR A 187 -12.08 -16.40 -22.75
CA THR A 187 -12.34 -17.56 -23.63
C THR A 187 -11.80 -18.87 -23.07
N LEU A 188 -10.75 -18.82 -22.25
CA LEU A 188 -10.19 -19.95 -21.52
C LEU A 188 -10.95 -20.27 -20.20
N GLY A 189 -12.07 -19.58 -19.93
CA GLY A 189 -12.96 -19.87 -18.80
C GLY A 189 -12.56 -19.21 -17.48
N VAL A 190 -11.63 -18.25 -17.47
CA VAL A 190 -11.28 -17.49 -16.27
C VAL A 190 -12.42 -16.51 -15.95
N PRO A 191 -13.03 -16.55 -14.75
CA PRO A 191 -14.12 -15.63 -14.42
C PRO A 191 -13.56 -14.24 -14.04
N VAL A 192 -13.21 -13.46 -15.07
CA VAL A 192 -12.53 -12.16 -15.00
C VAL A 192 -13.13 -11.22 -13.95
N ALA A 193 -14.44 -10.98 -14.02
CA ALA A 193 -15.12 -10.04 -13.12
C ALA A 193 -15.03 -10.47 -11.65
N ARG A 194 -15.18 -11.77 -11.36
CA ARG A 194 -15.07 -12.32 -10.00
C ARG A 194 -13.63 -12.20 -9.51
N TYR A 195 -12.66 -12.47 -10.37
CA TYR A 195 -11.25 -12.43 -10.00
C TYR A 195 -10.80 -11.02 -9.63
N LYS A 196 -11.13 -10.03 -10.46
CA LYS A 196 -10.85 -8.62 -10.17
C LYS A 196 -11.53 -8.14 -8.89
N LEU A 197 -12.80 -8.52 -8.68
CA LEU A 197 -13.55 -8.15 -7.49
C LEU A 197 -12.92 -8.70 -6.20
N ILE A 198 -12.56 -9.98 -6.19
CA ILE A 198 -11.89 -10.60 -5.03
C ILE A 198 -10.55 -9.91 -4.76
N ALA A 199 -9.75 -9.68 -5.81
CA ALA A 199 -8.45 -9.00 -5.66
C ALA A 199 -8.60 -7.58 -5.09
N PHE A 200 -9.63 -6.85 -5.50
CA PHE A 200 -9.93 -5.50 -5.00
C PHE A 200 -10.36 -5.51 -3.54
N ILE A 201 -11.22 -6.45 -3.14
CA ILE A 201 -11.63 -6.62 -1.73
C ILE A 201 -10.41 -6.94 -0.86
N LEU A 202 -9.57 -7.89 -1.29
CA LEU A 202 -8.34 -8.24 -0.57
C LEU A 202 -7.39 -7.06 -0.46
N SER A 203 -7.30 -6.23 -1.50
CA SER A 203 -6.46 -5.02 -1.50
C SER A 203 -6.98 -3.90 -0.58
N ALA A 204 -8.21 -3.98 -0.07
CA ALA A 204 -8.84 -2.92 0.73
C ALA A 204 -8.77 -3.14 2.24
N ILE A 205 -8.70 -4.41 2.68
CA ILE A 205 -8.79 -4.81 4.09
C ILE A 205 -7.66 -4.19 4.92
N ILE A 206 -6.41 -4.45 4.54
CA ILE A 206 -5.24 -4.02 5.31
C ILE A 206 -5.06 -2.50 5.26
N PRO A 207 -5.22 -1.82 4.11
CA PRO A 207 -5.17 -0.36 4.06
C PRO A 207 -6.17 0.33 4.98
N GLY A 208 -7.39 -0.23 5.14
CA GLY A 208 -8.34 0.22 6.14
C GLY A 208 -7.80 0.11 7.57
N MET A 209 -7.23 -1.04 7.92
CA MET A 209 -6.61 -1.22 9.25
C MET A 209 -5.42 -0.27 9.46
N VAL A 210 -4.55 -0.12 8.46
CA VAL A 210 -3.36 0.75 8.52
C VAL A 210 -3.78 2.21 8.71
N GLY A 211 -4.77 2.70 7.96
CA GLY A 211 -5.29 4.06 8.15
C GLY A 211 -5.91 4.26 9.53
N GLY A 212 -6.67 3.27 10.01
CA GLY A 212 -7.22 3.26 11.35
C GLY A 212 -6.17 3.46 12.45
N VAL A 213 -5.12 2.63 12.43
CA VAL A 213 -4.02 2.72 13.41
C VAL A 213 -3.25 4.04 13.27
N MET A 214 -2.97 4.47 12.03
CA MET A 214 -2.18 5.66 11.77
C MET A 214 -2.90 6.95 12.14
N ALA A 215 -4.22 6.98 12.11
CA ALA A 215 -4.99 8.12 12.60
C ALA A 215 -4.71 8.42 14.08
N LEU A 216 -4.42 7.39 14.89
CA LEU A 216 -4.10 7.54 16.31
C LEU A 216 -2.66 8.01 16.57
N ARG A 217 -1.81 8.08 15.55
CA ARG A 217 -0.46 8.63 15.68
C ARG A 217 -0.49 10.15 15.87
N SER A 218 -1.49 10.82 15.29
CA SER A 218 -1.67 12.26 15.37
C SER A 218 -2.57 12.63 16.56
N SER A 219 -2.32 13.78 17.18
CA SER A 219 -3.18 14.31 18.27
C SER A 219 -4.53 14.84 17.77
N TYR A 220 -4.71 14.93 16.46
CA TYR A 220 -5.93 15.37 15.82
C TYR A 220 -6.15 14.61 14.53
N PHE A 221 -7.40 14.57 14.08
CA PHE A 221 -7.82 13.98 12.82
C PHE A 221 -8.57 15.00 11.97
N GLU A 222 -8.21 15.04 10.70
CA GLU A 222 -8.91 15.79 9.65
C GLU A 222 -9.17 14.88 8.45
N ALA A 223 -10.39 14.90 7.92
CA ALA A 223 -10.75 14.10 6.75
C ALA A 223 -9.90 14.45 5.52
N THR A 224 -9.48 15.71 5.38
CA THR A 224 -8.63 16.17 4.27
C THR A 224 -7.28 15.46 4.22
N GLN A 225 -6.68 15.18 5.39
CA GLN A 225 -5.40 14.48 5.51
C GLN A 225 -5.56 12.97 5.31
N ALA A 226 -6.62 12.39 5.87
CA ALA A 226 -6.87 10.95 5.77
C ALA A 226 -7.24 10.51 4.35
N PHE A 227 -7.86 11.39 3.57
CA PHE A 227 -8.23 11.15 2.17
C PHE A 227 -7.30 11.89 1.19
N ASP A 228 -6.02 12.08 1.52
CA ASP A 228 -5.05 12.71 0.63
C ASP A 228 -4.68 11.78 -0.55
N PRO A 229 -4.99 12.16 -1.81
CA PRO A 229 -4.65 11.36 -2.99
C PRO A 229 -3.16 11.08 -3.14
N MET A 230 -2.29 11.89 -2.52
CA MET A 230 -0.85 11.64 -2.49
C MET A 230 -0.50 10.29 -1.85
N ILE A 231 -1.34 9.75 -0.98
CA ILE A 231 -1.16 8.40 -0.43
C ILE A 231 -1.20 7.35 -1.54
N SER A 232 -2.25 7.37 -2.39
CA SER A 232 -2.38 6.45 -3.52
C SER A 232 -1.26 6.63 -4.54
N ILE A 233 -0.88 7.87 -4.85
CA ILE A 233 0.17 8.15 -5.83
C ILE A 233 1.52 7.64 -5.31
N THR A 234 1.85 7.92 -4.04
CA THR A 234 3.08 7.44 -3.40
C THR A 234 3.15 5.91 -3.39
N VAL A 235 2.03 5.23 -3.08
CA VAL A 235 1.92 3.76 -3.15
C VAL A 235 2.26 3.24 -4.54
N ILE A 236 1.70 3.84 -5.59
CA ILE A 236 1.96 3.44 -6.98
C ILE A 236 3.42 3.69 -7.35
N VAL A 237 3.96 4.86 -6.99
CA VAL A 237 5.37 5.19 -7.25
C VAL A 237 6.28 4.17 -6.60
N MET A 238 6.07 3.85 -5.32
CA MET A 238 6.85 2.83 -4.62
C MET A 238 6.73 1.46 -5.29
N ALA A 239 5.54 1.06 -5.72
CA ALA A 239 5.34 -0.22 -6.42
C ALA A 239 6.10 -0.25 -7.77
N ILE A 240 6.01 0.82 -8.56
CA ILE A 240 6.68 0.93 -9.87
C ILE A 240 8.20 0.97 -9.72
N LEU A 241 8.71 1.77 -8.77
CA LEU A 241 10.14 1.85 -8.46
C LEU A 241 10.68 0.48 -8.05
N GLY A 242 9.93 -0.24 -7.21
CA GLY A 242 10.25 -1.59 -6.81
C GLY A 242 10.29 -2.59 -7.97
N GLY A 243 9.24 -2.55 -8.80
CA GLY A 243 9.04 -3.41 -9.96
C GLY A 243 8.69 -4.87 -9.61
N GLY A 244 8.19 -5.61 -10.59
CA GLY A 244 7.84 -7.03 -10.44
C GLY A 244 6.47 -7.30 -9.82
N ASP A 245 6.05 -8.57 -9.87
CA ASP A 245 4.76 -9.08 -9.41
C ASP A 245 4.82 -9.81 -8.07
N ASN A 246 5.98 -9.83 -7.41
CA ASN A 246 6.24 -10.50 -6.12
C ASN A 246 6.41 -9.46 -4.99
N ALA A 247 6.31 -9.90 -3.74
CA ALA A 247 6.40 -9.02 -2.57
C ALA A 247 7.74 -8.27 -2.44
N ARG A 248 8.81 -8.78 -3.05
CA ARG A 248 10.10 -8.09 -3.05
C ARG A 248 10.05 -6.74 -3.76
N GLY A 249 9.23 -6.63 -4.81
CA GLY A 249 9.03 -5.40 -5.59
C GLY A 249 8.72 -4.22 -4.68
N PRO A 250 7.51 -4.21 -4.12
CA PRO A 250 7.09 -3.20 -3.15
C PRO A 250 8.11 -2.98 -2.03
N LEU A 251 8.72 -4.03 -1.49
CA LEU A 251 9.70 -3.92 -0.41
C LEU A 251 10.90 -3.04 -0.78
N PHE A 252 11.55 -3.29 -1.90
CA PHE A 252 12.70 -2.48 -2.33
C PHE A 252 12.29 -1.06 -2.70
N GLY A 253 11.13 -0.90 -3.36
CA GLY A 253 10.63 0.42 -3.73
C GLY A 253 10.31 1.30 -2.52
N VAL A 254 9.70 0.71 -1.48
CA VAL A 254 9.41 1.39 -0.21
C VAL A 254 10.69 1.75 0.52
N ILE A 255 11.60 0.79 0.73
CA ILE A 255 12.88 1.05 1.44
C ILE A 255 13.66 2.15 0.72
N PHE A 256 13.76 2.07 -0.61
CA PHE A 256 14.48 3.05 -1.41
C PHE A 256 13.85 4.43 -1.31
N LEU A 257 12.54 4.57 -1.56
CA LEU A 257 11.89 5.87 -1.57
C LEU A 257 11.86 6.49 -0.16
N VAL A 258 11.53 5.71 0.88
CA VAL A 258 11.47 6.25 2.25
C VAL A 258 12.85 6.74 2.71
N ILE A 259 13.91 5.95 2.53
CA ILE A 259 15.27 6.36 2.92
C ILE A 259 15.72 7.56 2.09
N LEU A 260 15.46 7.56 0.78
CA LEU A 260 15.79 8.69 -0.09
C LEU A 260 15.08 9.96 0.37
N SER A 261 13.78 9.88 0.65
CA SER A 261 12.99 11.01 1.15
C SER A 261 13.53 11.53 2.47
N GLU A 262 13.87 10.64 3.40
CA GLU A 262 14.40 11.00 4.72
C GLU A 262 15.77 11.70 4.61
N LEU A 263 16.66 11.19 3.76
CA LEU A 263 17.97 11.78 3.51
C LEU A 263 17.85 13.16 2.85
N LEU A 264 16.95 13.31 1.87
CA LEU A 264 16.72 14.59 1.20
C LEU A 264 16.09 15.61 2.13
N TRP A 265 15.12 15.19 2.96
CA TRP A 265 14.48 16.07 3.92
C TRP A 265 15.47 16.57 4.99
N THR A 266 16.34 15.69 5.49
CA THR A 266 17.35 16.03 6.51
C THR A 266 18.44 16.96 5.97
N ASN A 267 18.91 16.76 4.74
CA ASN A 267 20.07 17.48 4.20
C ASN A 267 19.70 18.69 3.32
N ALA A 268 18.53 18.68 2.67
CA ALA A 268 18.11 19.71 1.72
C ALA A 268 16.60 19.98 1.77
N PRO A 269 16.02 20.36 2.94
CA PRO A 269 14.57 20.47 3.14
C PRO A 269 13.90 21.45 2.17
N GLN A 270 14.60 22.53 1.82
CA GLN A 270 14.14 23.57 0.89
C GLN A 270 14.04 23.12 -0.58
N PHE A 271 14.81 22.11 -0.99
CA PHE A 271 14.81 21.59 -2.37
C PHE A 271 14.28 20.15 -2.48
N TYR A 272 13.90 19.53 -1.34
CA TYR A 272 13.47 18.14 -1.22
C TYR A 272 12.46 17.73 -2.31
N MET A 273 11.36 18.47 -2.47
CA MET A 273 10.31 18.11 -3.44
C MET A 273 10.79 18.17 -4.89
N ILE A 274 11.64 19.17 -5.22
CA ILE A 274 12.17 19.35 -6.58
C ILE A 274 13.15 18.21 -6.91
N ILE A 275 14.09 17.93 -6.00
CA ILE A 275 15.09 16.88 -6.18
C ILE A 275 14.40 15.52 -6.28
N LEU A 276 13.45 15.24 -5.41
CA LEU A 276 12.70 13.98 -5.42
C LEU A 276 11.93 13.82 -6.74
N GLY A 277 11.23 14.85 -7.23
CA GLY A 277 10.50 14.80 -8.49
C GLY A 277 11.40 14.52 -9.70
N ILE A 278 12.54 15.22 -9.80
CA ILE A 278 13.52 15.01 -10.89
C ILE A 278 14.08 13.58 -10.82
N LEU A 279 14.46 13.12 -9.62
CA LEU A 279 15.05 11.81 -9.43
C LEU A 279 14.04 10.70 -9.77
N LEU A 280 12.77 10.88 -9.43
CA LEU A 280 11.70 9.97 -9.85
C LEU A 280 11.55 9.91 -11.37
N ILE A 281 11.54 11.05 -12.07
CA ILE A 281 11.46 11.08 -13.55
C ILE A 281 12.66 10.33 -14.16
N VAL A 282 13.87 10.63 -13.69
CA VAL A 282 15.10 9.98 -14.16
C VAL A 282 15.03 8.47 -13.91
N PHE A 283 14.54 8.06 -12.74
CA PHE A 283 14.42 6.67 -12.38
C PHE A 283 13.44 5.94 -13.30
N VAL A 284 12.22 6.46 -13.47
CA VAL A 284 11.19 5.84 -14.31
C VAL A 284 11.65 5.71 -15.77
N VAL A 285 12.37 6.71 -16.28
CA VAL A 285 12.91 6.69 -17.65
C VAL A 285 14.08 5.71 -17.80
N LYS A 286 15.01 5.67 -16.83
CA LYS A 286 16.23 4.85 -16.93
C LYS A 286 16.06 3.41 -16.46
N LEU A 287 15.07 3.13 -15.62
CA LEU A 287 14.86 1.84 -14.96
C LEU A 287 13.41 1.35 -15.17
N PRO A 288 12.99 1.07 -16.42
CA PRO A 288 11.61 0.71 -16.75
C PRO A 288 11.14 -0.62 -16.13
N ASN A 289 12.07 -1.48 -15.72
CA ASN A 289 11.79 -2.75 -15.03
C ASN A 289 11.84 -2.64 -13.49
N GLY A 290 11.98 -1.43 -12.94
CA GLY A 290 12.18 -1.17 -11.52
C GLY A 290 13.56 -1.63 -10.98
N LEU A 291 13.78 -1.41 -9.68
CA LEU A 291 15.00 -1.77 -8.95
C LEU A 291 15.33 -3.26 -9.06
N LEU A 292 14.32 -4.12 -8.91
CA LEU A 292 14.51 -5.57 -8.98
C LEU A 292 14.86 -6.06 -10.38
N GLY A 293 14.23 -5.50 -11.41
CA GLY A 293 14.55 -5.84 -12.80
C GLY A 293 15.98 -5.47 -13.17
N TRP A 294 16.45 -4.31 -12.70
CA TRP A 294 17.83 -3.89 -12.89
C TRP A 294 18.82 -4.81 -12.18
N TYR A 295 18.59 -5.14 -10.91
CA TYR A 295 19.47 -6.04 -10.15
C TYR A 295 19.57 -7.44 -10.81
N ARG A 296 18.44 -7.98 -11.30
CA ARG A 296 18.41 -9.28 -11.99
C ARG A 296 19.20 -9.22 -13.31
N ASN A 297 19.02 -8.17 -14.11
CA ASN A 297 19.73 -8.01 -15.38
C ASN A 297 21.24 -7.81 -15.17
N TYR A 298 21.65 -7.06 -14.14
CA TYR A 298 23.05 -6.92 -13.77
C TYR A 298 23.67 -8.27 -13.39
N LYS A 299 22.98 -9.07 -12.59
CA LYS A 299 23.44 -10.40 -12.20
C LYS A 299 23.55 -11.37 -13.38
N HIS A 300 22.61 -11.33 -14.33
CA HIS A 300 22.70 -12.14 -15.55
C HIS A 300 23.87 -11.72 -16.45
N ARG A 301 24.18 -10.42 -16.54
CA ARG A 301 25.37 -9.93 -17.25
C ARG A 301 26.67 -10.33 -16.57
N ALA A 302 26.74 -10.21 -15.25
CA ALA A 302 27.91 -10.62 -14.46
C ALA A 302 28.15 -12.14 -14.45
N GLN A 303 27.13 -12.95 -14.73
CA GLN A 303 27.24 -14.41 -14.88
C GLN A 303 27.45 -14.86 -16.33
N GLY A 304 27.42 -13.93 -17.29
CA GLY A 304 27.54 -14.19 -18.74
C GLY A 304 28.89 -13.81 -19.37
N GLU A 305 29.88 -13.36 -18.59
CA GLU A 305 31.26 -13.09 -19.07
C GLU A 305 32.21 -14.26 -18.76
N GLY A 306 31.76 -15.48 -19.00
CA GLY A 306 32.52 -16.71 -18.72
C GLY A 306 32.25 -17.85 -19.69
N SER A 307 32.05 -17.55 -20.98
CA SER A 307 32.07 -18.54 -22.07
C SER A 307 32.79 -17.99 -23.29
#